data_AF-A0A2G8JL52-F1
#
_entry.id   AF-A0A2G8JL52-F1
#
_cell.length_a   1.000
_cell.length_b   1.000
_cell.length_c   1.000
_cell.angle_alpha   90.00
_cell.angle_beta   90.00
_cell.angle_gamma   90.00
#
_symmetry.space_group_name_H-M   'P 1'
#
loop_
_entity.id
_entity.type
_entity.pdbx_description
1 polymer ?
#
loop_
_entity_poly.entity_id
_entity_poly.type
_entity_poly.pdbx_seq_one_letter_code
_entity_poly.pdbx_strand_id
1 'polypeptide(L)'
;MEYLPDVPTRHVFLIRHPRNVYPSLKHLFTNKFLQLPWDETNLIEEYRSLPVKDHFKIHRDLWKKIKNKMDPDVIVIDGHDLVSRPEVILPKFFTELGIPYRESYLKWEADPELVYSSWRGTGLFVFTSSKTVATSRAVESTHFVPPKVPCGSFTADWKLTDELQECIDYSMPFYEEMYEQRFQ
;
A
#
# COMPACT_ATOMS: atom_id res chain seq x y z
N MET A 1 21.98 10.79 -7.20
CA MET A 1 21.40 9.49 -7.57
C MET A 1 22.51 8.44 -7.55
N GLU A 2 23.27 8.36 -6.46
CA GLU A 2 24.53 7.58 -6.39
C GLU A 2 24.34 6.19 -5.75
N TYR A 3 23.10 5.85 -5.34
CA TYR A 3 22.80 4.67 -4.53
C TYR A 3 21.92 3.63 -5.23
N LEU A 4 21.47 3.89 -6.47
CA LEU A 4 20.74 2.92 -7.26
C LEU A 4 21.67 2.34 -8.32
N PRO A 5 21.63 1.02 -8.58
CA PRO A 5 22.41 0.42 -9.65
C PRO A 5 22.05 1.09 -10.98
N ASP A 6 23.06 1.34 -11.80
CA ASP A 6 22.89 1.91 -13.14
C ASP A 6 22.36 0.83 -14.11
N VAL A 7 21.08 0.51 -13.93
CA VAL A 7 20.35 -0.48 -14.73
C VAL A 7 18.99 0.08 -15.13
N PRO A 8 18.44 -0.36 -16.28
CA PRO A 8 17.07 -0.04 -16.63
C PRO A 8 16.11 -0.35 -15.47
N THR A 9 15.43 0.69 -14.98
CA THR A 9 14.54 0.60 -13.82
C THR A 9 13.15 1.07 -14.24
N ARG A 10 12.12 0.31 -13.85
CA ARG A 10 10.72 0.67 -14.02
C ARG A 10 10.13 1.05 -12.67
N HIS A 11 9.27 2.06 -12.65
CA HIS A 11 8.60 2.48 -11.43
C HIS A 11 7.14 2.07 -11.45
N VAL A 12 6.64 1.63 -10.28
CA VAL A 12 5.25 1.22 -10.10
C VAL A 12 4.77 1.79 -8.77
N PHE A 13 3.62 2.44 -8.80
CA PHE A 13 3.00 3.08 -7.65
C PHE A 13 1.77 2.30 -7.24
N LEU A 14 1.79 1.72 -6.05
CA LEU A 14 0.62 1.08 -5.45
C LEU A 14 -0.12 2.11 -4.60
N ILE A 15 -1.37 2.40 -4.95
CA ILE A 15 -2.24 3.33 -4.22
C ILE A 15 -3.33 2.57 -3.48
N ARG A 16 -3.89 3.20 -2.45
CA ARG A 16 -5.04 2.68 -1.70
C ARG A 16 -5.86 3.86 -1.19
N HIS A 17 -7.19 3.72 -1.22
CA HIS A 17 -8.10 4.78 -0.86
C HIS A 17 -7.84 5.33 0.57
N PRO A 18 -7.76 6.66 0.78
CA PRO A 18 -7.49 7.28 2.09
C PRO A 18 -8.41 6.78 3.22
N ARG A 19 -9.72 6.65 2.96
CA ARG A 19 -10.71 6.06 3.89
C ARG A 19 -10.39 4.65 4.38
N ASN A 20 -9.56 3.90 3.65
CA ASN A 20 -9.06 2.59 4.09
C ASN A 20 -7.69 2.67 4.75
N VAL A 21 -6.84 3.61 4.32
CA VAL A 21 -5.46 3.75 4.81
C VAL A 21 -5.42 4.31 6.22
N TYR A 22 -6.08 5.43 6.48
CA TYR A 22 -5.95 6.13 7.77
C TYR A 22 -6.48 5.32 8.96
N PRO A 23 -7.67 4.69 8.90
CA PRO A 23 -8.11 3.81 9.98
C PRO A 23 -7.18 2.60 10.16
N SER A 24 -6.70 1.99 9.07
CA SER A 24 -5.75 0.87 9.12
C SER A 24 -4.42 1.28 9.76
N LEU A 25 -3.96 2.50 9.49
CA LEU A 25 -2.74 3.05 10.05
C LEU A 25 -2.90 3.35 11.54
N LYS A 26 -4.00 3.99 11.94
CA LYS A 26 -4.34 4.21 13.36
C LYS A 26 -4.41 2.89 14.11
N HIS A 27 -5.09 1.87 13.56
CA HIS A 27 -5.18 0.54 14.18
C HIS A 27 -3.81 -0.11 14.41
N LEU A 28 -2.89 0.02 13.44
CA LEU A 28 -1.54 -0.50 13.57
C LEU A 28 -0.79 0.17 14.73
N PHE A 29 -0.98 1.48 14.90
CA PHE A 29 -0.29 2.27 15.91
C PHE A 29 -0.91 2.14 17.31
N THR A 30 -2.24 2.14 17.43
CA THR A 30 -2.94 1.97 18.70
C THR A 30 -2.64 0.62 19.33
N ASN A 31 -2.76 -0.47 18.56
CA ASN A 31 -2.71 -1.82 19.12
C ASN A 31 -1.29 -2.31 19.42
N LYS A 32 -0.27 -1.82 18.70
CA LYS A 32 1.08 -2.38 18.79
C LYS A 32 2.09 -1.46 19.47
N PHE A 33 1.96 -0.15 19.31
CA PHE A 33 3.01 0.79 19.74
C PHE A 33 2.62 1.58 20.99
N LEU A 34 1.39 2.06 21.07
CA LEU A 34 0.96 2.92 22.17
C LEU A 34 0.12 2.19 23.21
N GLN A 35 -0.58 1.12 22.83
CA GLN A 35 -1.57 0.42 23.67
C GLN A 35 -2.63 1.38 24.26
N LEU A 36 -2.89 2.47 23.55
CA LEU A 36 -3.88 3.48 23.93
C LEU A 36 -5.25 3.15 23.33
N PRO A 37 -6.36 3.51 24.01
CA PRO A 37 -7.70 3.42 23.44
C PRO A 37 -7.82 4.17 22.11
N TRP A 38 -8.67 3.67 21.22
CA TRP A 38 -8.88 4.26 19.89
C TRP A 38 -9.30 5.73 19.94
N ASP A 39 -10.24 6.07 20.83
CA ASP A 39 -10.75 7.43 20.98
C ASP A 39 -9.74 8.38 21.65
N GLU A 40 -8.71 7.86 22.32
CA GLU A 40 -7.67 8.65 23.01
C GLU A 40 -6.41 8.85 22.16
N THR A 41 -6.31 8.16 21.02
CA THR A 41 -5.14 8.23 20.14
C THR A 41 -5.38 9.20 18.99
N ASN A 42 -4.56 10.24 18.87
CA ASN A 42 -4.53 11.11 17.71
C ASN A 42 -3.31 10.79 16.83
N LEU A 43 -3.54 10.27 15.64
CA LEU A 43 -2.48 9.78 14.76
C LEU A 43 -1.44 10.86 14.39
N ILE A 44 -1.86 12.12 14.25
CA ILE A 44 -0.96 13.24 13.92
C ILE A 44 -0.13 13.63 15.15
N GLU A 45 -0.75 13.68 16.32
CA GLU A 45 -0.10 14.16 17.54
C GLU A 45 0.89 13.13 18.12
N GLU A 46 0.56 11.85 18.01
CA GLU A 46 1.40 10.76 18.51
C GLU A 46 2.63 10.50 17.61
N TYR A 47 2.53 10.85 16.33
CA TYR A 47 3.58 10.60 15.34
C TYR A 47 4.04 11.88 14.62
N ARG A 48 4.32 12.94 15.38
CA ARG A 48 4.78 14.24 14.84
C ARG A 48 6.04 14.16 13.97
N SER A 49 6.87 13.12 14.14
CA SER A 49 8.06 12.90 13.32
C SER A 49 7.77 12.30 11.95
N LEU A 50 6.55 11.79 11.74
CA LEU A 50 6.11 11.24 10.47
C LEU A 50 5.17 12.24 9.77
N PRO A 51 5.32 12.44 8.44
CA PRO A 51 4.43 13.31 7.68
C PRO A 51 3.10 12.61 7.39
N VAL A 52 2.34 12.21 8.42
CA VAL A 52 1.11 11.42 8.31
C VAL A 52 0.12 12.09 7.35
N LYS A 53 -0.17 13.38 7.59
CA LYS A 53 -1.13 14.15 6.78
C LYS A 53 -0.62 14.37 5.34
N ASP A 54 0.68 14.61 5.18
CA ASP A 54 1.30 14.86 3.88
C ASP A 54 1.63 13.57 3.10
N HIS A 55 1.35 12.38 3.64
CA HIS A 55 1.75 11.10 3.04
C HIS A 55 1.31 10.97 1.58
N PHE A 56 0.03 11.24 1.29
CA PHE A 56 -0.52 11.16 -0.07
C PHE A 56 0.04 12.24 -0.99
N LYS A 57 0.27 13.45 -0.48
CA LYS A 57 0.89 14.53 -1.24
C LYS A 57 2.31 14.17 -1.66
N ILE A 58 3.13 13.68 -0.73
CA ILE A 58 4.51 13.25 -0.99
C ILE A 58 4.51 12.11 -2.02
N HIS A 59 3.60 11.14 -1.87
CA HIS A 59 3.47 10.01 -2.79
C HIS A 59 3.12 10.50 -4.22
N ARG A 60 2.13 11.39 -4.35
CA ARG A 60 1.72 12.00 -5.63
C ARG A 60 2.83 12.84 -6.25
N ASP A 61 3.50 13.67 -5.46
CA ASP A 61 4.58 14.55 -5.93
C ASP A 61 5.78 13.74 -6.45
N LEU A 62 6.11 12.62 -5.78
CA LEU A 62 7.12 11.67 -6.27
C LEU A 62 6.70 11.03 -7.59
N TRP A 63 5.47 10.54 -7.67
CA TRP A 63 4.93 9.97 -8.91
C TRP A 63 5.00 10.97 -10.07
N LYS A 64 4.54 12.22 -9.88
CA LYS A 64 4.64 13.28 -10.90
C LYS A 64 6.07 13.54 -11.32
N LYS A 65 7.00 13.60 -10.36
CA LYS A 65 8.41 13.84 -10.65
C LYS A 65 8.99 12.72 -11.52
N ILE A 66 8.68 11.46 -11.21
CA ILE A 66 9.12 10.30 -12.00
C ILE A 66 8.46 10.32 -13.38
N LYS A 67 7.13 10.49 -13.43
CA LYS A 67 6.37 10.56 -14.69
C LYS A 67 6.93 11.61 -15.64
N ASN A 68 7.22 12.80 -15.14
CA ASN A 68 7.62 13.93 -15.98
C ASN A 68 9.10 13.94 -16.36
N LYS A 69 9.97 13.21 -15.65
CA LYS A 69 11.43 13.33 -15.81
C LYS A 69 12.17 12.03 -16.10
N MET A 70 11.58 10.87 -15.80
CA MET A 70 12.31 9.60 -15.78
C MET A 70 11.55 8.47 -16.48
N ASP A 71 10.25 8.32 -16.21
CA ASP A 71 9.45 7.19 -16.68
C ASP A 71 8.02 7.68 -17.01
N PRO A 72 7.77 8.21 -18.22
CA PRO A 72 6.45 8.70 -18.64
C PRO A 72 5.35 7.65 -18.57
N ASP A 73 5.72 6.37 -18.71
CA ASP A 73 4.84 5.20 -18.68
C ASP A 73 4.80 4.54 -17.30
N VAL A 74 5.12 5.30 -16.25
CA VAL A 74 5.04 4.84 -14.85
C VAL A 74 3.65 4.30 -14.54
N ILE A 75 3.60 3.08 -14.03
CA ILE A 75 2.35 2.36 -13.78
C ILE A 75 1.81 2.74 -12.41
N VAL A 76 0.52 3.03 -12.33
CA VAL A 76 -0.21 3.19 -11.06
C VAL A 76 -1.19 2.03 -10.91
N ILE A 77 -1.16 1.31 -9.79
CA ILE A 77 -2.08 0.20 -9.49
C ILE A 77 -2.87 0.58 -8.25
N ASP A 78 -4.20 0.50 -8.31
CA ASP A 78 -5.00 0.57 -7.11
C ASP A 78 -5.03 -0.81 -6.41
N GLY A 79 -4.70 -0.81 -5.12
CA GLY A 79 -4.60 -2.02 -4.34
C GLY A 79 -5.94 -2.75 -4.19
N HIS A 80 -7.06 -2.02 -4.15
CA HIS A 80 -8.40 -2.62 -4.10
C HIS A 80 -8.71 -3.34 -5.41
N ASP A 81 -8.41 -2.72 -6.55
CA ASP A 81 -8.56 -3.35 -7.87
C ASP A 81 -7.70 -4.62 -7.96
N LEU A 82 -6.41 -4.53 -7.58
CA LEU A 82 -5.46 -5.64 -7.60
C LEU A 82 -5.96 -6.84 -6.82
N VAL A 83 -6.39 -6.65 -5.57
CA VAL A 83 -6.83 -7.79 -4.74
C VAL A 83 -8.23 -8.30 -5.12
N SER A 84 -9.02 -7.52 -5.85
CA SER A 84 -10.36 -7.92 -6.30
C SER A 84 -10.34 -8.76 -7.57
N ARG A 85 -9.42 -8.47 -8.50
CA ARG A 85 -9.25 -9.18 -9.77
C ARG A 85 -7.76 -9.39 -10.13
N PRO A 86 -6.99 -10.08 -9.27
CA PRO A 86 -5.55 -10.28 -9.48
C PRO A 86 -5.26 -11.05 -10.77
N GLU A 87 -6.15 -11.97 -11.17
CA GLU A 87 -6.07 -12.75 -12.41
C GLU A 87 -6.24 -11.90 -13.67
N VAL A 88 -6.80 -10.70 -13.56
CA VAL A 88 -6.90 -9.73 -14.67
C VAL A 88 -5.73 -8.76 -14.64
N ILE A 89 -5.40 -8.25 -13.46
CA ILE A 89 -4.41 -7.17 -13.32
C ILE A 89 -2.98 -7.67 -13.47
N LEU A 90 -2.63 -8.82 -12.89
CA LEU A 90 -1.26 -9.32 -12.96
C LEU A 90 -0.84 -9.66 -14.39
N PRO A 91 -1.60 -10.42 -15.22
CA PRO A 91 -1.15 -10.69 -16.58
C PRO A 91 -0.92 -9.41 -17.39
N LYS A 92 -1.81 -8.43 -17.27
CA LYS A 92 -1.65 -7.12 -17.93
C LYS A 92 -0.41 -6.38 -17.42
N PHE A 93 -0.21 -6.32 -16.11
CA PHE A 93 0.95 -5.67 -15.49
C PHE A 93 2.27 -6.27 -15.97
N PHE A 94 2.37 -7.60 -15.98
CA PHE A 94 3.55 -8.31 -16.47
C PHE A 94 3.78 -8.07 -17.98
N THR A 95 2.71 -8.02 -18.77
CA THR A 95 2.77 -7.69 -20.20
C THR A 95 3.37 -6.31 -20.43
N GLU A 96 2.91 -5.28 -19.71
CA GLU A 96 3.45 -3.91 -19.81
C GLU A 96 4.92 -3.80 -19.40
N LEU A 97 5.36 -4.65 -18.47
CA LEU A 97 6.77 -4.70 -18.08
C LEU A 97 7.63 -5.52 -19.04
N GLY A 98 7.03 -6.20 -20.03
CA GLY A 98 7.75 -7.14 -20.90
C GLY A 98 8.28 -8.37 -20.16
N ILE A 99 7.67 -8.73 -19.02
CA ILE A 99 8.09 -9.87 -18.19
C ILE A 99 7.07 -11.01 -18.39
N PRO A 100 7.52 -12.27 -18.61
CA PRO A 100 6.61 -13.40 -18.73
C PRO A 100 5.75 -13.59 -17.48
N TYR A 101 4.42 -13.56 -17.65
CA TYR A 101 3.48 -13.89 -16.59
C TYR A 101 3.47 -15.41 -16.31
N ARG A 102 3.25 -15.79 -15.05
CA ARG A 102 3.01 -17.17 -14.62
C ARG A 102 1.79 -17.19 -13.70
N GLU A 103 0.87 -18.13 -13.92
CA GLU A 103 -0.31 -18.31 -13.06
C GLU A 103 0.06 -18.58 -11.59
N SER A 104 1.25 -19.13 -11.35
CA SER A 104 1.79 -19.33 -10.00
C SER A 104 1.90 -18.04 -9.20
N TYR A 105 1.96 -16.85 -9.83
CA TYR A 105 1.99 -15.57 -9.10
C TYR A 105 0.69 -15.23 -8.37
N LEU A 106 -0.41 -15.95 -8.62
CA LEU A 106 -1.66 -15.82 -7.87
C LEU A 106 -1.66 -16.62 -6.56
N LYS A 107 -0.63 -17.45 -6.34
CA LYS A 107 -0.56 -18.39 -5.21
C LYS A 107 0.80 -18.31 -4.53
N TRP A 108 0.82 -18.53 -3.23
CA TRP A 108 2.05 -18.65 -2.47
C TRP A 108 1.87 -19.63 -1.31
N GLU A 109 2.99 -20.05 -0.73
CA GLU A 109 2.99 -20.90 0.45
C GLU A 109 2.72 -20.06 1.70
N ALA A 110 1.77 -20.52 2.52
CA ALA A 110 1.43 -19.91 3.80
C ALA A 110 2.48 -20.28 4.86
N ASP A 111 3.68 -19.72 4.72
CA ASP A 111 4.78 -19.95 5.65
C ASP A 111 5.49 -18.62 5.97
N PRO A 112 5.27 -18.08 7.19
CA PRO A 112 6.00 -16.91 7.69
C PRO A 112 7.53 -17.03 7.60
N GLU A 113 8.09 -18.23 7.68
CA GLU A 113 9.53 -18.45 7.63
C GLU A 113 10.08 -18.33 6.20
N LEU A 114 9.26 -18.57 5.17
CA LEU A 114 9.64 -18.34 3.77
C LEU A 114 9.85 -16.87 3.46
N VAL A 115 9.23 -15.94 4.20
CA VAL A 115 9.44 -14.50 4.02
C VAL A 115 10.92 -14.16 4.17
N TYR A 116 11.59 -14.72 5.18
CA TYR A 116 13.00 -14.44 5.44
C TYR A 116 13.93 -15.01 4.38
N SER A 117 13.61 -16.18 3.81
CA SER A 117 14.48 -16.89 2.88
C SER A 117 14.26 -16.47 1.41
N SER A 118 13.02 -16.18 1.03
CA SER A 118 12.60 -16.04 -0.36
C SER A 118 12.23 -14.62 -0.78
N TRP A 119 11.69 -13.80 0.13
CA TRP A 119 11.28 -12.44 -0.24
C TRP A 119 12.52 -11.54 -0.38
N ARG A 120 12.42 -10.56 -1.29
CA ARG A 120 13.46 -9.57 -1.56
C ARG A 120 12.86 -8.19 -1.33
N GLY A 121 13.52 -7.38 -0.52
CA GLY A 121 13.07 -6.06 -0.13
C GLY A 121 14.10 -5.38 0.74
N THR A 122 13.75 -4.23 1.33
CA THR A 122 14.64 -3.59 2.31
C THR A 122 14.80 -4.50 3.52
N GLY A 123 16.01 -4.57 4.08
CA GLY A 123 16.30 -5.46 5.21
C GLY A 123 15.31 -5.27 6.36
N LEU A 124 14.99 -4.02 6.72
CA LEU A 124 14.01 -3.72 7.75
C LEU A 124 12.61 -4.28 7.44
N PHE A 125 12.16 -4.21 6.17
CA PHE A 125 10.88 -4.76 5.79
C PHE A 125 10.88 -6.28 5.87
N VAL A 126 11.88 -6.96 5.31
CA VAL A 126 11.99 -8.44 5.38
C VAL A 126 12.09 -8.91 6.84
N PHE A 127 12.86 -8.21 7.68
CA PHE A 127 13.00 -8.56 9.10
C PHE A 127 11.74 -8.33 9.94
N THR A 128 10.89 -7.38 9.57
CA THR A 128 9.66 -7.08 10.32
C THR A 128 8.44 -7.78 9.74
N SER A 129 8.45 -8.21 8.49
CA SER A 129 7.25 -8.66 7.78
C SER A 129 6.78 -10.07 8.12
N SER A 130 7.57 -10.94 8.76
CA SER A 130 7.12 -12.33 8.95
C SER A 130 5.93 -12.46 9.92
N LYS A 131 5.77 -11.59 10.92
CA LYS A 131 4.69 -11.72 11.93
C LYS A 131 4.23 -10.36 12.49
N THR A 132 3.88 -9.40 11.63
CA THR A 132 3.21 -8.15 12.09
C THR A 132 1.70 -8.17 11.85
N VAL A 133 0.95 -7.35 12.58
CA VAL A 133 -0.48 -7.07 12.31
C VAL A 133 -0.70 -6.59 10.87
N ALA A 134 0.27 -5.93 10.25
CA ALA A 134 0.16 -5.42 8.89
C ALA A 134 0.35 -6.51 7.81
N THR A 135 1.16 -7.54 8.08
CA THR A 135 1.63 -8.50 7.06
C THR A 135 1.25 -9.96 7.33
N SER A 136 0.90 -10.32 8.57
CA SER A 136 0.49 -11.67 9.01
C SER A 136 -0.54 -12.28 8.07
N ARG A 137 -1.61 -11.54 7.78
CA ARG A 137 -2.68 -11.99 6.87
C ARG A 137 -2.19 -12.35 5.47
N ALA A 138 -1.15 -11.69 4.96
CA ALA A 138 -0.59 -12.00 3.64
C ALA A 138 0.33 -13.22 3.69
N VAL A 139 1.13 -13.36 4.74
CA VAL A 139 2.11 -14.47 4.87
C VAL A 139 1.44 -15.78 5.33
N GLU A 140 0.27 -15.70 5.97
CA GLU A 140 -0.55 -16.84 6.40
C GLU A 140 -1.61 -17.23 5.36
N SER A 141 -1.82 -16.42 4.32
CA SER A 141 -2.71 -16.80 3.21
C SER A 141 -1.94 -17.55 2.13
N THR A 142 -2.68 -18.13 1.19
CA THR A 142 -2.11 -18.86 0.03
C THR A 142 -2.41 -18.20 -1.30
N HIS A 143 -3.17 -17.10 -1.27
CA HIS A 143 -3.68 -16.37 -2.43
C HIS A 143 -4.22 -15.00 -2.01
N PHE A 144 -4.55 -14.19 -3.00
CA PHE A 144 -5.23 -12.91 -2.82
C PHE A 144 -6.62 -13.10 -2.21
N VAL A 145 -6.92 -12.37 -1.14
CA VAL A 145 -8.24 -12.37 -0.52
C VAL A 145 -8.97 -11.09 -0.92
N PRO A 146 -10.08 -11.19 -1.67
CA PRO A 146 -10.84 -10.02 -2.07
C PRO A 146 -11.33 -9.18 -0.87
N PRO A 147 -11.43 -7.86 -1.02
CA PRO A 147 -11.99 -6.98 0.00
C PRO A 147 -13.43 -7.36 0.34
N LYS A 148 -13.77 -7.35 1.63
CA LYS A 148 -15.15 -7.61 2.10
C LYS A 148 -16.08 -6.41 1.92
N VAL A 149 -15.52 -5.22 1.68
CA VAL A 149 -16.25 -3.96 1.54
C VAL A 149 -15.77 -3.23 0.28
N PRO A 150 -16.62 -2.43 -0.37
CA PRO A 150 -16.22 -1.66 -1.56
C PRO A 150 -15.06 -0.70 -1.29
N CYS A 151 -14.34 -0.32 -2.35
CA CYS A 151 -13.30 0.70 -2.27
C CYS A 151 -13.85 2.00 -1.65
N GLY A 152 -13.08 2.63 -0.77
CA GLY A 152 -13.50 3.83 -0.05
C GLY A 152 -14.53 3.61 1.06
N SER A 153 -14.98 2.37 1.28
CA SER A 153 -15.80 2.01 2.43
C SER A 153 -14.93 1.57 3.61
N PHE A 154 -15.42 1.67 4.84
CA PHE A 154 -14.73 1.19 6.04
C PHE A 154 -15.57 0.11 6.71
N THR A 155 -14.92 -0.77 7.49
CA THR A 155 -15.63 -1.74 8.33
C THR A 155 -16.31 -0.99 9.47
N ALA A 156 -17.55 -1.34 9.80
CA ALA A 156 -18.34 -0.70 10.86
C ALA A 156 -17.63 -0.67 12.23
N ASP A 157 -16.66 -1.57 12.42
CA ASP A 157 -15.88 -1.71 13.65
C ASP A 157 -14.95 -0.52 13.95
N TRP A 158 -14.64 0.32 12.96
CA TRP A 158 -13.76 1.47 13.15
C TRP A 158 -14.55 2.78 13.11
N LYS A 159 -14.72 3.39 14.28
CA LYS A 159 -15.29 4.73 14.39
C LYS A 159 -14.37 5.75 13.72
N LEU A 160 -14.94 6.50 12.78
CA LEU A 160 -14.21 7.59 12.13
C LEU A 160 -14.17 8.81 13.05
N THR A 161 -12.98 9.12 13.53
CA THR A 161 -12.72 10.28 14.40
C THR A 161 -12.37 11.51 13.54
N ASP A 162 -12.53 12.70 14.10
CA ASP A 162 -12.43 13.97 13.35
C ASP A 162 -11.05 14.17 12.70
N GLU A 163 -9.96 13.73 13.35
CA GLU A 163 -8.61 13.82 12.81
C GLU A 163 -8.39 12.88 11.63
N LEU A 164 -9.05 11.72 11.62
CA LEU A 164 -9.00 10.81 10.48
C LEU A 164 -9.79 11.39 9.30
N GLN A 165 -10.95 11.99 9.57
CA GLN A 165 -11.75 12.66 8.54
C GLN A 165 -10.96 13.82 7.92
N GLU A 166 -10.29 14.64 8.73
CA GLU A 166 -9.41 15.71 8.24
C GLU A 166 -8.27 15.17 7.35
N CYS A 167 -7.61 14.09 7.78
CA CYS A 167 -6.56 13.43 7.00
C CYS A 167 -7.08 12.90 5.65
N ILE A 168 -8.26 12.27 5.67
CA ILE A 168 -8.92 11.73 4.48
C ILE A 168 -9.20 12.86 3.50
N ASP A 169 -9.88 13.91 3.94
CA ASP A 169 -10.30 15.02 3.08
C ASP A 169 -9.11 15.76 2.47
N TYR A 170 -8.06 15.97 3.27
CA TYR A 170 -6.80 16.54 2.77
C TYR A 170 -6.15 15.65 1.69
N SER A 171 -6.25 14.32 1.85
CA SER A 171 -5.56 13.36 1.00
C SER A 171 -6.30 13.01 -0.28
N MET A 172 -7.63 13.16 -0.30
CA MET A 172 -8.47 12.71 -1.41
C MET A 172 -8.05 13.28 -2.77
N PRO A 173 -7.79 14.59 -2.93
CA PRO A 173 -7.41 15.14 -4.22
C PRO A 173 -6.11 14.55 -4.79
N PHE A 174 -5.16 14.20 -3.92
CA PHE A 174 -3.90 13.58 -4.34
C PHE A 174 -4.08 12.12 -4.76
N TYR A 175 -4.97 11.40 -4.07
CA TYR A 175 -5.33 10.02 -4.44
C TYR A 175 -6.11 9.99 -5.75
N GLU A 176 -7.13 10.83 -5.91
CA GLU A 176 -7.99 10.85 -7.10
C GLU A 176 -7.18 11.11 -8.37
N GLU A 177 -6.24 12.06 -8.33
CA GLU A 177 -5.37 12.35 -9.46
C GLU A 177 -4.53 11.14 -9.91
N MET A 178 -4.02 10.33 -8.96
CA MET A 178 -3.30 9.09 -9.29
C MET A 178 -4.27 7.99 -9.73
N TYR A 179 -5.43 7.90 -9.10
CA TYR A 179 -6.46 6.89 -9.36
C TYR A 179 -7.06 7.02 -10.76
N GLU A 180 -7.22 8.24 -11.27
CA GLU A 180 -7.65 8.51 -12.65
C GLU A 180 -6.67 7.93 -13.68
N GLN A 181 -5.39 7.82 -13.33
CA GLN A 181 -4.33 7.30 -14.20
C GLN A 181 -3.95 5.86 -13.87
N ARG A 182 -4.72 5.21 -13.01
CA ARG A 182 -4.46 3.82 -12.65
C ARG A 182 -4.68 2.89 -13.82
N PHE A 183 -4.00 1.77 -13.72
CA PHE A 183 -4.13 0.62 -14.58
C PHE A 183 -5.54 0.02 -14.50
N GLN A 184 -6.18 -0.21 -15.66
CA GLN A 184 -7.54 -0.78 -15.78
C GLN A 184 -7.52 -2.22 -16.32
#